data_AF-A0A3M0Y9B3-F1
#
_entry.id   AF-A0A3M0Y9B3-F1
#
_cell.length_a   1.000
_cell.length_b   1.000
_cell.length_c   1.000
_cell.angle_alpha   90.00
_cell.angle_beta   90.00
_cell.angle_gamma   90.00
#
_symmetry.space_group_name_H-M   'P 1'
#
loop_
_entity.id
_entity.type
_entity.pdbx_description
1 polymer ?
#
loop_
_entity_poly.entity_id
_entity_poly.type
_entity_poly.pdbx_seq_one_letter_code
_entity_poly.pdbx_strand_id
1 'polypeptide(L)'
;MALSVALSRAQAGIRAPLVTVEAHLSEGLPAFTVVGLPEAAVKESRDRVRSALINSRFEFPVRRITVNLAPADLPKEGGRFDLPIALGILAASGQIPGKALEGHEFMGELALSGALREVPGVLPAALEARRSGRALVVPRDNADEAALVEGLVVLPAQNLLEVCAHLKGDHPLA
;
A
#
# COMPACT_ATOMS: atom_id res chain seq x y z
N MET A 1 -8.66 -12.23 10.47
CA MET A 1 -7.33 -12.74 10.88
C MET A 1 -6.51 -11.54 11.34
N ALA A 2 -5.69 -11.68 12.37
CA ALA A 2 -4.89 -10.58 12.90
C ALA A 2 -3.67 -10.21 12.01
N LEU A 3 -3.39 -11.01 10.98
CA LEU A 3 -2.36 -10.81 9.97
C LEU A 3 -3.01 -10.56 8.62
N SER A 4 -2.48 -9.61 7.87
CA SER A 4 -2.80 -9.38 6.46
C SER A 4 -1.53 -9.18 5.64
N VAL A 5 -1.67 -9.34 4.33
CA VAL A 5 -0.57 -9.20 3.37
C VAL A 5 -1.05 -8.32 2.22
N ALA A 6 -0.32 -7.24 1.95
CA ALA A 6 -0.44 -6.44 0.73
C ALA A 6 0.87 -6.55 -0.08
N LEU A 7 0.77 -6.48 -1.40
CA LEU A 7 1.93 -6.52 -2.28
C LEU A 7 2.25 -5.13 -2.81
N SER A 8 3.54 -4.83 -2.92
CA SER A 8 4.07 -3.58 -3.47
C SER A 8 5.40 -3.83 -4.17
N ARG A 9 6.05 -2.78 -4.68
CA ARG A 9 7.35 -2.86 -5.34
C ARG A 9 8.32 -1.82 -4.79
N ALA A 10 9.55 -2.27 -4.52
CA ALA A 10 10.67 -1.37 -4.27
C ALA A 10 11.18 -0.78 -5.58
N GLN A 11 12.01 0.26 -5.49
CA GLN A 11 12.71 0.85 -6.64
C GLN A 11 14.20 0.54 -6.53
N ALA A 12 14.73 -0.25 -7.46
CA ALA A 12 16.13 -0.63 -7.51
C ALA A 12 16.70 -0.34 -8.91
N GLY A 13 17.02 0.94 -9.16
CA GLY A 13 17.38 1.43 -10.49
C GLY A 13 16.22 1.25 -11.46
N ILE A 14 16.45 0.52 -12.56
CA ILE A 14 15.41 0.18 -13.56
C ILE A 14 14.56 -1.04 -13.18
N ARG A 15 14.80 -1.64 -12.00
CA ARG A 15 14.06 -2.83 -11.53
C ARG A 15 13.05 -2.44 -10.46
N ALA A 16 11.97 -3.21 -10.39
CA ALA A 16 10.94 -3.11 -9.38
C ALA A 16 10.77 -4.45 -8.64
N PRO A 17 11.68 -4.83 -7.73
CA PRO A 17 11.58 -6.08 -7.01
C PRO A 17 10.36 -6.10 -6.08
N LEU A 18 9.77 -7.29 -5.90
CA LEU A 18 8.58 -7.49 -5.08
C LEU A 18 8.87 -7.15 -3.61
N VAL A 19 7.97 -6.39 -2.99
CA VAL A 19 7.94 -6.16 -1.56
C VAL A 19 6.60 -6.63 -1.01
N THR A 20 6.68 -7.51 -0.02
CA THR A 20 5.53 -7.95 0.76
C THR A 20 5.39 -7.05 1.97
N VAL A 21 4.21 -6.45 2.14
CA VAL A 21 3.84 -5.61 3.27
C VAL A 21 2.89 -6.40 4.16
N GLU A 22 3.41 -6.88 5.28
CA GLU A 22 2.63 -7.66 6.25
C GLU A 22 2.23 -6.74 7.40
N ALA A 23 0.95 -6.71 7.75
CA ALA A 23 0.46 -6.00 8.92
C ALA A 23 -0.09 -7.00 9.93
N HIS A 24 0.47 -6.99 11.13
CA HIS A 24 0.06 -7.84 12.24
C HIS A 24 -0.44 -7.00 13.41
N LEU A 25 -1.64 -7.33 13.90
CA LEU A 25 -2.27 -6.71 15.07
C LEU A 25 -2.24 -7.68 16.25
N SER A 26 -1.49 -7.34 17.29
CA SER A 26 -1.44 -8.13 18.53
C SER A 26 -2.05 -7.37 19.71
N GLU A 27 -2.47 -8.12 20.74
CA GLU A 27 -2.89 -7.52 22.01
C GLU A 27 -1.74 -6.77 22.70
N GLY A 28 -2.10 -5.85 23.60
CA GLY A 28 -1.18 -5.06 24.41
C GLY A 28 -1.33 -3.55 24.19
N LEU A 29 -0.48 -2.77 24.85
CA LEU A 29 -0.49 -1.31 24.75
C LEU A 29 -0.26 -0.86 23.29
N PRO A 30 -0.93 0.23 22.86
CA PRO A 30 -0.76 0.78 21.52
C PRO A 30 0.70 1.07 21.21
N ALA A 31 1.19 0.46 20.15
CA ALA A 31 2.54 0.64 19.64
C ALA A 31 2.53 0.41 18.13
N PHE A 32 3.41 1.09 17.41
CA PHE A 32 3.55 0.93 15.97
C PHE A 32 5.02 0.74 15.64
N THR A 33 5.34 -0.39 15.01
CA THR A 33 6.71 -0.75 14.65
C THR A 33 6.76 -1.15 13.19
N VAL A 34 7.72 -0.61 12.44
CA VAL A 34 8.06 -1.06 11.09
C VAL A 34 9.38 -1.81 11.13
N VAL A 35 9.41 -3.04 10.62
CA VAL A 35 10.59 -3.90 10.50
C VAL A 35 10.90 -4.19 9.02
N GLY A 36 12.12 -4.66 8.73
CA GLY A 36 12.61 -4.84 7.35
C GLY A 36 13.64 -3.79 6.88
N LEU A 37 14.33 -3.16 7.84
CA LEU A 37 15.31 -2.08 7.64
C LEU A 37 14.79 -0.89 6.80
N PRO A 38 13.62 -0.32 7.14
CA PRO A 38 13.12 0.85 6.45
C PRO A 38 13.97 2.10 6.75
N GLU A 39 14.07 2.99 5.77
CA GLU A 39 14.61 4.33 5.99
C GLU A 39 13.70 5.19 6.88
N ALA A 40 14.21 6.34 7.32
CA ALA A 40 13.49 7.26 8.20
C ALA A 40 12.11 7.67 7.64
N ALA A 41 12.03 7.98 6.34
CA ALA A 41 10.77 8.39 5.70
C ALA A 41 9.64 7.34 5.78
N VAL A 42 10.01 6.06 5.79
CA VAL A 42 9.07 4.94 5.95
C VAL A 42 8.73 4.71 7.43
N LYS A 43 9.64 5.02 8.36
CA LYS A 43 9.31 5.05 9.80
C LYS A 43 8.33 6.17 10.13
N GLU A 44 8.41 7.28 9.40
CA GLU A 44 7.47 8.41 9.48
C GLU A 44 6.09 8.11 8.85
N SER A 45 5.97 7.02 8.07
CA SER A 45 4.68 6.57 7.53
C SER A 45 3.63 6.35 8.61
N ARG A 46 4.03 6.07 9.87
CA ARG A 46 3.07 5.91 10.98
C ARG A 46 2.10 7.09 11.08
N ASP A 47 2.64 8.31 11.12
CA ASP A 47 1.82 9.49 11.38
C ASP A 47 0.97 9.81 10.15
N ARG A 48 1.52 9.63 8.94
CA ARG A 48 0.78 9.78 7.68
C ARG A 48 -0.35 8.77 7.53
N VAL A 49 -0.07 7.48 7.69
CA VAL A 49 -1.06 6.39 7.61
C VAL A 49 -2.14 6.56 8.67
N ARG A 50 -1.75 6.89 9.91
CA ARG A 50 -2.72 7.14 10.98
C ARG A 50 -3.67 8.29 10.65
N SER A 51 -3.13 9.44 10.25
CA SER A 51 -3.96 10.59 9.88
C SER A 51 -4.82 10.31 8.66
N ALA A 52 -4.28 9.66 7.64
CA ALA A 52 -5.00 9.28 6.44
C ALA A 52 -6.19 8.38 6.75
N LEU A 53 -6.00 7.36 7.60
CA LEU A 53 -7.07 6.46 8.03
C LEU A 53 -8.19 7.22 8.76
N ILE A 54 -7.84 8.03 9.76
CA ILE A 54 -8.82 8.80 10.55
C ILE A 54 -9.59 9.78 9.67
N ASN A 55 -8.90 10.53 8.80
CA ASN A 55 -9.53 11.49 7.90
C ASN A 55 -10.34 10.82 6.78
N SER A 56 -10.04 9.56 6.48
CA SER A 56 -10.82 8.69 5.59
C SER A 56 -11.93 7.93 6.31
N ARG A 57 -12.31 8.33 7.54
CA ARG A 57 -13.39 7.71 8.33
C ARG A 57 -13.16 6.25 8.71
N PHE A 58 -11.92 5.79 8.68
CA PHE A 58 -11.53 4.48 9.22
C PHE A 58 -11.02 4.59 10.65
N GLU A 59 -11.04 3.48 11.36
CA GLU A 59 -10.45 3.37 12.68
C GLU A 59 -8.97 3.04 12.58
N PHE A 60 -8.14 3.77 13.34
CA PHE A 60 -6.76 3.35 13.58
C PHE A 60 -6.73 2.43 14.80
N PRO A 61 -6.37 1.14 14.67
CA PRO A 61 -6.48 0.19 15.77
C PRO A 61 -5.68 0.60 17.01
N VAL A 62 -6.33 0.59 18.17
CA VAL A 62 -5.71 0.87 19.48
C VAL A 62 -5.05 -0.41 20.02
N ARG A 63 -4.10 -0.94 19.26
CA ARG A 63 -3.39 -2.21 19.48
C ARG A 63 -1.92 -2.09 19.15
N ARG A 64 -1.13 -3.13 19.44
CA ARG A 64 0.22 -3.22 18.91
C ARG A 64 0.16 -3.62 17.45
N ILE A 65 0.68 -2.75 16.58
CA ILE A 65 0.78 -2.91 15.14
C ILE A 65 2.24 -3.15 14.79
N THR A 66 2.51 -4.28 14.14
CA THR A 66 3.81 -4.56 13.52
C THR A 66 3.63 -4.62 12.02
N VAL A 67 4.37 -3.78 11.30
CA VAL A 67 4.45 -3.79 9.84
C VAL A 67 5.79 -4.38 9.44
N ASN A 68 5.78 -5.48 8.69
CA ASN A 68 6.99 -6.06 8.12
C ASN A 68 7.06 -5.76 6.62
N LEU A 69 8.19 -5.21 6.17
CA LEU A 69 8.49 -5.00 4.77
C LEU A 69 9.55 -6.00 4.33
N ALA A 70 9.16 -7.04 3.61
CA ALA A 70 10.04 -8.10 3.15
C ALA A 70 10.25 -8.05 1.63
N PRO A 71 11.43 -8.43 1.11
CA PRO A 71 12.63 -8.86 1.84
C PRO A 71 13.48 -7.67 2.34
N ALA A 72 14.22 -7.87 3.43
CA ALA A 72 14.89 -6.80 4.19
C ALA A 72 16.08 -6.12 3.46
N ASP A 73 16.64 -6.76 2.44
CA ASP A 73 17.81 -6.34 1.66
C ASP A 73 17.49 -5.32 0.54
N LEU A 74 16.21 -5.12 0.22
CA LEU A 74 15.80 -4.16 -0.82
C LEU A 74 15.73 -2.71 -0.29
N PRO A 75 15.98 -1.70 -1.15
CA PRO A 75 15.77 -0.30 -0.80
C PRO A 75 14.28 -0.03 -0.55
N LYS A 76 13.97 0.49 0.63
CA LYS A 76 12.60 0.81 1.07
C LYS A 76 12.54 2.27 1.48
N GLU A 77 12.43 3.12 0.46
CA GLU A 77 12.56 4.57 0.57
C GLU A 77 11.26 5.27 0.14
N GLY A 78 11.05 6.45 0.71
CA GLY A 78 9.94 7.35 0.38
C GLY A 78 8.55 6.89 0.84
N GLY A 79 7.52 7.62 0.43
CA GLY A 79 6.13 7.40 0.85
C GLY A 79 5.39 6.27 0.13
N ARG A 80 6.00 5.59 -0.85
CA ARG A 80 5.31 4.61 -1.72
C ARG A 80 4.62 3.46 -1.00
N PHE A 81 5.08 3.15 0.21
CA PHE A 81 4.55 2.07 1.03
C PHE A 81 3.41 2.51 1.94
N ASP A 82 3.07 3.81 1.98
CA ASP A 82 2.00 4.29 2.85
C ASP A 82 0.65 3.63 2.50
N LEU A 83 0.30 3.57 1.21
CA LEU A 83 -0.93 2.89 0.76
C LEU A 83 -0.98 1.41 1.16
N PRO A 84 -0.02 0.53 0.76
CA PRO A 84 -0.08 -0.88 1.13
C PRO A 84 -0.02 -1.10 2.65
N ILE A 85 0.66 -0.23 3.42
CA ILE A 85 0.64 -0.29 4.88
C ILE A 85 -0.77 0.01 5.43
N ALA A 86 -1.42 1.07 4.95
CA ALA A 86 -2.78 1.43 5.36
C ALA A 86 -3.77 0.31 5.05
N LEU A 87 -3.70 -0.26 3.84
CA LEU A 87 -4.55 -1.38 3.41
C LEU A 87 -4.30 -2.63 4.25
N GLY A 88 -3.04 -2.94 4.55
CA GLY A 88 -2.70 -4.03 5.46
C GLY A 88 -3.33 -3.85 6.83
N ILE A 89 -3.23 -2.67 7.43
CA ILE A 89 -3.85 -2.38 8.75
C ILE A 89 -5.37 -2.54 8.69
N LEU A 90 -6.01 -2.01 7.65
CA LEU A 90 -7.46 -2.14 7.45
C LEU A 90 -7.89 -3.60 7.30
N ALA A 91 -7.15 -4.39 6.51
CA ALA A 91 -7.45 -5.80 6.31
C ALA A 91 -7.24 -6.63 7.58
N ALA A 92 -6.14 -6.38 8.31
CA ALA A 92 -5.84 -7.07 9.56
C ALA A 92 -6.86 -6.74 10.66
N SER A 93 -7.39 -5.51 10.66
CA SER A 93 -8.44 -5.07 11.58
C SER A 93 -9.86 -5.45 11.13
N GLY A 94 -10.02 -6.05 9.95
CA GLY A 94 -11.31 -6.48 9.42
C GLY A 94 -12.19 -5.35 8.85
N GLN A 95 -11.63 -4.16 8.65
CA GLN A 95 -12.35 -3.01 8.08
C GLN A 95 -12.51 -3.10 6.55
N ILE A 96 -11.67 -3.92 5.89
CA ILE A 96 -11.80 -4.33 4.48
C ILE A 96 -11.61 -5.84 4.34
N PRO A 97 -12.14 -6.48 3.28
CA PRO A 97 -11.93 -7.90 3.03
C PRO A 97 -10.46 -8.19 2.69
N GLY A 98 -9.73 -8.89 3.56
CA GLY A 98 -8.30 -9.18 3.32
C GLY A 98 -8.02 -9.94 2.02
N LYS A 99 -8.94 -10.83 1.60
CA LYS A 99 -8.84 -11.54 0.31
C LYS A 99 -8.90 -10.61 -0.91
N ALA A 100 -9.47 -9.42 -0.78
CA ALA A 100 -9.54 -8.47 -1.88
C ALA A 100 -8.16 -7.88 -2.23
N LEU A 101 -7.18 -7.98 -1.31
CA LEU A 101 -5.79 -7.59 -1.59
C LEU A 101 -5.08 -8.58 -2.52
N GLU A 102 -5.57 -9.83 -2.60
CA GLU A 102 -5.04 -10.82 -3.53
C GLU A 102 -5.26 -10.37 -4.98
N GLY A 103 -4.30 -10.68 -5.86
CA GLY A 103 -4.36 -10.26 -7.27
C GLY A 103 -4.00 -8.80 -7.54
N HIS A 104 -3.67 -8.02 -6.50
CA HIS A 104 -3.31 -6.59 -6.62
C HIS A 104 -1.90 -6.31 -6.13
N GLU A 105 -1.29 -5.29 -6.70
CA GLU A 105 -0.12 -4.59 -6.17
C GLU A 105 -0.47 -3.13 -5.93
N PHE A 106 0.02 -2.55 -4.84
CA PHE A 106 -0.35 -1.20 -4.42
C PHE A 106 0.89 -0.32 -4.27
N MET A 107 0.82 0.88 -4.83
CA MET A 107 1.83 1.91 -4.68
C MET A 107 1.17 3.26 -4.46
N GLY A 108 1.75 4.08 -3.59
CA GLY A 108 1.31 5.46 -3.41
C GLY A 108 1.66 6.00 -2.03
N GLU A 109 1.97 7.30 -2.00
CA GLU A 109 2.11 8.05 -0.76
C GLU A 109 0.75 8.54 -0.28
N LEU A 110 0.51 8.50 1.03
CA LEU A 110 -0.69 9.05 1.64
C LEU A 110 -0.39 10.43 2.22
N ALA A 111 -1.13 11.43 1.75
CA ALA A 111 -1.25 12.69 2.47
C ALA A 111 -2.03 12.47 3.79
N LEU A 112 -1.85 13.37 4.76
CA LEU A 112 -2.58 13.33 6.04
C LEU A 112 -4.11 13.34 5.83
N SER A 113 -4.60 13.90 4.72
CA SER A 113 -6.01 13.93 4.34
C SER A 113 -6.56 12.60 3.83
N GLY A 114 -5.70 11.63 3.51
CA GLY A 114 -6.07 10.40 2.80
C GLY A 114 -5.97 10.48 1.28
N ALA A 115 -5.60 11.64 0.72
CA ALA A 115 -5.29 11.76 -0.70
C ALA A 115 -4.04 10.95 -1.08
N LEU A 116 -4.06 10.33 -2.26
CA LEU A 116 -2.92 9.64 -2.83
C LEU A 116 -2.05 10.63 -3.59
N ARG A 117 -0.74 10.56 -3.37
CA ARG A 117 0.28 11.35 -4.07
C ARG A 117 1.14 10.45 -4.92
N GLU A 118 1.57 11.01 -6.05
CA GLU A 118 2.44 10.34 -6.99
C GLU A 118 3.72 9.83 -6.33
N VAL A 119 4.24 8.74 -6.88
CA VAL A 119 5.50 8.12 -6.45
C VAL A 119 6.36 7.81 -7.67
N PRO A 120 7.69 7.87 -7.55
CA PRO A 120 8.57 7.58 -8.66
C PRO A 120 8.68 6.07 -8.94
N GLY A 121 9.04 5.73 -10.17
CA GLY A 121 9.34 4.36 -10.57
C GLY A 121 8.10 3.49 -10.75
N VAL A 122 7.00 4.08 -11.24
CA VAL A 122 5.77 3.34 -11.52
C VAL A 122 5.88 2.52 -12.79
N LEU A 123 6.54 3.02 -13.85
CA LEU A 123 6.73 2.24 -15.08
C LEU A 123 7.41 0.87 -14.86
N PRO A 124 8.57 0.76 -14.17
CA PRO A 124 9.17 -0.55 -13.90
C PRO A 124 8.29 -1.43 -13.01
N ALA A 125 7.53 -0.85 -12.07
CA ALA A 125 6.59 -1.60 -11.24
C ALA A 125 5.42 -2.16 -12.07
N ALA A 126 4.87 -1.38 -12.99
CA ALA A 126 3.84 -1.80 -13.93
C ALA A 126 4.30 -2.97 -14.80
N LEU A 127 5.54 -2.94 -15.32
CA LEU A 127 6.11 -4.06 -16.08
C LEU A 127 6.15 -5.35 -15.27
N GLU A 128 6.55 -5.29 -13.99
CA GLU A 128 6.63 -6.45 -13.10
C GLU A 128 5.27 -6.95 -12.61
N ALA A 129 4.33 -6.03 -12.35
CA ALA A 129 2.95 -6.36 -12.02
C ALA A 129 2.28 -7.16 -13.16
N ARG A 130 2.47 -6.70 -14.41
CA ARG A 130 2.00 -7.41 -15.60
C ARG A 130 2.61 -8.80 -15.71
N ARG A 131 3.93 -8.91 -15.56
CA ARG A 131 4.64 -10.22 -15.58
C ARG A 131 4.11 -11.18 -14.53
N SER A 132 3.63 -10.64 -13.41
CA SER A 132 3.08 -11.41 -12.31
C SER A 132 1.57 -11.66 -12.41
N GLY A 133 0.91 -11.16 -13.46
CA GLY A 133 -0.53 -11.30 -13.67
C GLY A 133 -1.39 -10.58 -12.63
N ARG A 134 -0.90 -9.49 -12.04
CA ARG A 134 -1.60 -8.70 -11.01
C ARG A 134 -2.01 -7.33 -11.54
N ALA A 135 -3.14 -6.83 -11.05
CA ALA A 135 -3.54 -5.45 -11.27
C ALA A 135 -2.67 -4.51 -10.43
N LEU A 136 -2.39 -3.30 -10.94
CA LEU A 136 -1.59 -2.30 -10.23
C LEU A 136 -2.48 -1.12 -9.84
N VAL A 137 -2.63 -0.89 -8.54
CA VAL A 137 -3.29 0.29 -7.97
C VAL A 137 -2.25 1.38 -7.73
N VAL A 138 -2.45 2.54 -8.35
CA VAL A 138 -1.54 3.69 -8.30
C VAL A 138 -2.29 4.99 -8.02
N PRO A 139 -1.60 6.06 -7.57
CA PRO A 139 -2.16 7.40 -7.57
C PRO A 139 -2.62 7.79 -8.98
N ARG A 140 -3.71 8.55 -9.09
CA ARG A 140 -4.24 9.03 -10.38
C ARG A 140 -3.18 9.72 -11.23
N ASP A 141 -2.28 10.48 -10.62
CA ASP A 141 -1.22 11.22 -11.31
C ASP A 141 -0.13 10.30 -11.90
N ASN A 142 -0.02 9.05 -11.42
CA ASN A 142 0.86 8.03 -12.01
C ASN A 142 0.19 7.18 -13.11
N ALA A 143 -1.11 7.39 -13.36
CA ALA A 143 -1.90 6.49 -14.21
C ALA A 143 -1.36 6.43 -15.64
N ASP A 144 -1.06 7.58 -16.24
CA ASP A 144 -0.59 7.68 -17.63
C ASP A 144 0.75 6.95 -17.82
N GLU A 145 1.65 7.06 -16.85
CA GLU A 145 2.93 6.34 -16.86
C GLU A 145 2.74 4.82 -16.76
N ALA A 146 1.87 4.36 -15.86
CA ALA A 146 1.57 2.94 -15.70
C ALA A 146 0.88 2.35 -16.96
N ALA A 147 0.00 3.13 -17.59
CA ALA A 147 -0.78 2.73 -18.76
C ALA A 147 0.07 2.52 -20.03
N LEU A 148 1.32 2.98 -20.05
CA LEU A 148 2.29 2.66 -21.11
C LEU A 148 2.58 1.14 -21.20
N VAL A 149 2.29 0.38 -20.14
CA VAL A 149 2.48 -1.07 -20.11
C VAL A 149 1.24 -1.77 -20.65
N GLU A 150 1.25 -2.04 -21.96
CA GLU A 150 0.18 -2.80 -22.61
C GLU A 150 -0.10 -4.15 -21.93
N GLY A 151 -1.38 -4.46 -21.76
CA GLY A 151 -1.87 -5.70 -21.14
C GLY A 151 -1.88 -5.71 -19.60
N LEU A 152 -1.48 -4.62 -18.95
CA LEU A 152 -1.65 -4.44 -17.50
C LEU A 152 -3.03 -3.86 -17.18
N VAL A 153 -3.66 -4.37 -16.13
CA VAL A 153 -4.80 -3.69 -15.51
C VAL A 153 -4.26 -2.63 -14.54
N VAL A 154 -4.36 -1.36 -14.92
CA VAL A 154 -4.01 -0.22 -14.08
C VAL A 154 -5.28 0.32 -13.43
N LEU A 155 -5.27 0.51 -12.12
CA LEU A 155 -6.40 1.00 -11.34
C LEU A 155 -6.02 2.31 -10.65
N PRO A 156 -6.29 3.46 -11.27
CA PRO A 156 -5.92 4.75 -10.71
C PRO A 156 -6.87 5.17 -9.60
N ALA A 157 -6.34 5.71 -8.50
CA ALA A 157 -7.13 6.21 -7.38
C ALA A 157 -6.65 7.59 -6.91
N GLN A 158 -7.57 8.45 -6.49
CA GLN A 158 -7.25 9.78 -5.96
C GLN A 158 -7.02 9.78 -4.45
N ASN A 159 -7.58 8.80 -3.74
CA ASN A 159 -7.56 8.75 -2.28
C ASN A 159 -7.79 7.33 -1.75
N LEU A 160 -7.52 7.16 -0.46
CA LEU A 160 -7.67 5.87 0.24
C LEU A 160 -9.10 5.33 0.23
N LEU A 161 -10.11 6.20 0.27
CA LEU A 161 -11.52 5.81 0.26
C LEU A 161 -11.90 5.10 -1.05
N GLU A 162 -11.47 5.62 -2.19
CA GLU A 162 -11.72 5.00 -3.50
C GLU A 162 -11.12 3.59 -3.59
N VAL A 163 -9.88 3.42 -3.14
CA VAL A 163 -9.23 2.10 -3.11
C VAL A 163 -10.02 1.13 -2.22
N CYS A 164 -10.42 1.59 -1.04
CA CYS A 164 -11.19 0.75 -0.11
C CYS A 164 -12.59 0.41 -0.64
N ALA A 165 -13.27 1.34 -1.31
CA ALA A 165 -14.58 1.10 -1.93
C ALA A 165 -14.48 0.07 -3.06
N HIS A 166 -13.41 0.11 -3.85
CA HIS A 166 -13.13 -0.91 -4.86
C HIS A 166 -12.89 -2.28 -4.25
N LEU A 167 -12.06 -2.37 -3.21
CA LEU A 167 -11.75 -3.64 -2.52
C LEU A 167 -12.98 -4.24 -1.80
N LYS A 168 -13.96 -3.42 -1.42
CA LYS A 168 -15.24 -3.88 -0.87
C LYS A 168 -16.24 -4.31 -1.95
N GLY A 169 -16.01 -3.94 -3.21
CA GLY A 169 -16.94 -4.15 -4.32
C GLY A 169 -18.05 -3.09 -4.41
N ASP A 170 -17.96 -2.00 -3.63
CA ASP A 170 -18.98 -0.95 -3.58
C ASP A 170 -18.86 0.00 -4.79
N HIS A 171 -17.64 0.37 -5.16
CA HIS A 171 -17.36 1.27 -6.27
C HIS A 171 -16.06 0.88 -6.96
N PRO A 172 -16.10 0.15 -8.09
CA PRO A 172 -14.90 -0.26 -8.80
C PRO A 172 -14.09 0.93 -9.33
N LEU A 173 -12.75 0.88 -9.19
CA LEU A 173 -11.85 1.79 -9.90
C LEU A 173 -11.91 1.51 -11.41
N ALA A 174 -11.71 2.56 -12.22
CA ALA A 174 -11.75 2.54 -13.68
C ALA A 174 -10.60 3.35 -14.29
#